data_AF-A0A7S0MKE7-F1
#
_entry.id   AF-A0A7S0MKE7-F1
#
_cell.length_a   1.000
_cell.length_b   1.000
_cell.length_c   1.000
_cell.angle_alpha   90.00
_cell.angle_beta   90.00
_cell.angle_gamma   90.00
#
_symmetry.space_group_name_H-M   'P 1'
#
loop_
_entity.id
_entity.type
_entity.pdbx_description
1 polymer ?
#
loop_
_entity_poly.entity_id
_entity_poly.type
_entity_poly.pdbx_seq_one_letter_code
_entity_poly.pdbx_strand_id
1 'polypeptide(L)'
;RKMAVITFLPAMLALQLVPVNGFLVHNVKLDSIGLFSSAVCCSNHAKNSMPNVKNVLMPRIRKCTRDAVKTSMSMSISDSAAAQDKWNQFVSLCSGSWNSLWSTYNWIGDMEDETIATVDLLKSGETITHNHIIPLSSTTSSCERCQDSFETRTIPVAQYSPGNLRRFALAGPGFANGPAVLRSGLMSTELALRHGPARLRVTFQ
;
A
#
# COMPACT_ATOMS: atom_id res chain seq x y z
N ARG A 1 -3.89 27.25 8.76
CA ARG A 1 -2.50 26.93 8.33
C ARG A 1 -1.62 26.82 9.57
N LYS A 2 -1.22 25.60 9.94
CA LYS A 2 0.01 25.20 10.67
C LYS A 2 0.10 23.66 10.56
N MET A 3 1.33 23.15 10.53
CA MET A 3 1.83 21.92 9.87
C MET A 3 2.97 21.35 10.73
N ALA A 4 3.26 20.06 10.66
CA ALA A 4 4.59 19.44 10.89
C ALA A 4 4.64 18.18 10.00
N VAL A 5 5.44 18.00 8.93
CA VAL A 5 6.84 18.33 8.55
C VAL A 5 7.86 17.32 9.08
N ILE A 6 8.45 16.54 8.16
CA ILE A 6 9.89 16.30 8.12
C ILE A 6 10.41 17.10 6.91
N THR A 7 11.35 18.03 7.15
CA THR A 7 11.87 19.00 6.18
C THR A 7 12.89 18.38 5.21
N PHE A 8 12.66 18.53 3.91
CA PHE A 8 13.59 19.14 2.97
C PHE A 8 12.75 19.88 1.89
N LEU A 9 12.98 21.19 1.72
CA LEU A 9 12.43 22.05 0.67
C LEU A 9 13.56 22.35 -0.34
N PRO A 10 13.30 22.68 -1.64
CA PRO A 10 12.31 23.69 -2.02
C PRO A 10 11.34 23.37 -3.18
N ALA A 11 10.10 23.82 -2.94
CA ALA A 11 9.17 24.55 -3.81
C ALA A 11 8.90 24.11 -5.28
N MET A 12 7.65 23.75 -5.59
CA MET A 12 6.66 24.68 -6.18
C MET A 12 5.27 24.02 -6.45
N LEU A 13 4.24 24.79 -6.07
CA LEU A 13 2.85 24.93 -6.57
C LEU A 13 1.94 23.72 -6.92
N ALA A 14 0.92 23.58 -6.07
CA ALA A 14 -0.53 23.67 -6.34
C ALA A 14 -1.24 22.72 -7.33
N LEU A 15 -2.18 21.91 -6.82
CA LEU A 15 -3.60 21.96 -7.22
C LEU A 15 -4.50 21.31 -6.15
N GLN A 16 -5.69 21.91 -5.95
CA GLN A 16 -6.75 21.47 -5.04
C GLN A 16 -7.39 20.16 -5.50
N LEU A 17 -7.89 19.35 -4.55
CA LEU A 17 -9.17 18.61 -4.59
C LEU A 17 -9.45 18.08 -3.16
N VAL A 18 -10.66 18.33 -2.64
CA VAL A 18 -11.20 17.76 -1.38
C VAL A 18 -12.07 16.56 -1.79
N PRO A 19 -11.91 15.38 -1.16
CA PRO A 19 -12.90 14.99 -0.15
C PRO A 19 -12.36 14.20 1.08
N VAL A 20 -13.11 14.41 2.17
CA VAL A 20 -13.40 13.61 3.38
C VAL A 20 -12.84 12.19 3.48
N ASN A 21 -12.13 11.88 4.58
CA ASN A 21 -12.41 10.81 5.57
C ASN A 21 -11.15 10.47 6.42
N GLY A 22 -11.38 9.90 7.62
CA GLY A 22 -10.42 9.70 8.71
C GLY A 22 -9.16 8.89 8.38
N PHE A 23 -8.14 9.06 9.22
CA PHE A 23 -6.77 8.59 8.98
C PHE A 23 -6.40 7.46 9.93
N LEU A 24 -5.59 6.50 9.47
CA LEU A 24 -4.95 5.52 10.33
C LEU A 24 -3.45 5.51 9.99
N VAL A 25 -2.58 5.81 10.96
CA VAL A 25 -1.12 5.91 10.74
C VAL A 25 -0.41 4.90 11.64
N HIS A 26 0.51 4.12 11.07
CA HIS A 26 1.33 3.16 11.81
C HIS A 26 2.77 3.64 11.98
N ASN A 27 3.19 3.91 13.22
CA ASN A 27 4.60 4.21 13.51
C ASN A 27 5.36 2.95 13.94
N VAL A 28 6.60 2.82 13.45
CA VAL A 28 7.63 1.91 13.99
C VAL A 28 8.69 2.79 14.64
N LYS A 29 8.95 2.54 15.93
CA LYS A 29 10.04 3.19 16.68
C LYS A 29 11.38 2.73 16.10
N LEU A 30 12.15 3.66 15.55
CA LEU A 30 13.50 3.44 15.04
C LEU A 30 14.49 3.63 16.19
N ASP A 31 15.02 2.54 16.73
CA ASP A 31 16.28 2.60 17.47
C ASP A 31 17.43 2.57 16.44
N SER A 32 18.10 3.71 16.32
CA SER A 32 19.50 3.95 15.90
C SER A 32 20.05 3.17 14.68
N ILE A 33 20.49 3.88 13.63
CA ILE A 33 21.81 3.76 12.95
C ILE A 33 21.79 4.44 11.56
N GLY A 34 22.75 5.35 11.34
CA GLY A 34 23.55 5.43 10.10
C GLY A 34 22.98 6.17 8.89
N LEU A 35 23.27 7.48 8.80
CA LEU A 35 23.14 8.30 7.60
C LEU A 35 24.15 7.88 6.51
N PHE A 36 23.68 7.58 5.29
CA PHE A 36 24.45 7.83 4.07
C PHE A 36 23.51 8.35 2.96
N SER A 37 23.88 9.52 2.41
CA SER A 37 23.19 10.26 1.36
C SER A 37 23.94 10.08 0.04
N SER A 38 23.23 9.75 -1.03
CA SER A 38 23.65 10.05 -2.41
C SER A 38 22.42 10.32 -3.28
N ALA A 39 22.30 11.57 -3.75
CA ALA A 39 21.34 12.00 -4.75
C ALA A 39 21.94 11.83 -6.17
N VAL A 40 21.14 11.37 -7.13
CA VAL A 40 21.43 11.51 -8.55
C VAL A 40 20.22 12.13 -9.22
N CYS A 41 20.44 13.32 -9.78
CA CYS A 41 19.47 14.14 -10.49
C CYS A 41 19.72 13.98 -11.99
N CYS A 42 18.70 13.60 -12.77
CA CYS A 42 18.73 13.70 -14.22
C CYS A 42 17.52 14.52 -14.68
N SER A 43 17.82 15.75 -15.11
CA SER A 43 16.95 16.59 -15.93
C SER A 43 17.06 16.15 -17.39
N ASN A 44 15.95 16.16 -18.14
CA ASN A 44 16.01 16.56 -19.53
C ASN A 44 14.67 17.09 -20.06
N HIS A 45 14.86 18.13 -20.88
CA HIS A 45 13.92 18.96 -21.62
C HIS A 45 13.10 18.19 -22.67
N ALA A 46 11.85 18.65 -22.91
CA ALA A 46 11.35 18.93 -24.26
C ALA A 46 10.03 19.74 -24.20
N LYS A 47 10.06 21.00 -24.63
CA LYS A 47 8.88 21.81 -24.97
C LYS A 47 8.66 21.65 -26.47
N ASN A 48 7.52 21.12 -26.89
CA ASN A 48 7.08 21.20 -28.28
C ASN A 48 5.80 22.02 -28.41
N SER A 49 5.83 22.88 -29.41
CA SER A 49 4.87 23.90 -29.79
C SER A 49 3.54 23.32 -30.29
N MET A 50 2.46 24.04 -30.02
CA MET A 50 1.14 23.80 -30.61
C MET A 50 1.06 24.38 -32.03
N PRO A 51 0.36 23.71 -32.96
CA PRO A 51 -0.28 24.37 -34.07
C PRO A 51 -1.79 24.52 -33.87
N ASN A 52 -2.25 25.71 -34.22
CA ASN A 52 -3.62 26.19 -34.33
C ASN A 52 -4.28 25.58 -35.57
N VAL A 53 -5.44 24.94 -35.45
CA VAL A 53 -6.30 24.57 -36.60
C VAL A 53 -7.77 24.82 -36.27
N LYS A 54 -8.36 25.70 -37.08
CA LYS A 54 -9.79 26.02 -37.15
C LYS A 54 -10.57 24.88 -37.85
N ASN A 55 -11.80 24.67 -37.39
CA ASN A 55 -12.97 24.15 -38.12
C ASN A 55 -12.78 22.94 -39.06
N VAL A 56 -13.18 21.75 -38.62
CA VAL A 56 -13.65 20.69 -39.53
C VAL A 56 -14.91 20.03 -38.96
N LEU A 57 -15.91 19.95 -39.83
CA LEU A 57 -17.23 19.32 -39.70
C LEU A 57 -17.24 17.97 -38.98
N MET A 58 -18.31 17.72 -38.22
CA MET A 58 -18.69 16.39 -37.72
C MET A 58 -19.05 15.43 -38.87
N PRO A 59 -18.55 14.18 -38.85
CA PRO A 59 -19.11 13.09 -39.63
C PRO A 59 -20.14 12.28 -38.81
N ARG A 60 -21.28 12.02 -39.45
CA ARG A 60 -22.35 11.12 -39.01
C ARG A 60 -21.87 9.73 -38.61
N ILE A 61 -22.50 9.24 -37.55
CA ILE A 61 -22.64 7.86 -37.05
C ILE A 61 -22.48 6.80 -38.16
N ARG A 62 -21.48 5.92 -38.01
CA ARG A 62 -21.44 4.61 -38.67
C ARG A 62 -21.57 3.53 -37.61
N LYS A 63 -22.59 2.67 -37.76
CA LYS A 63 -22.77 1.43 -37.00
C LYS A 63 -21.56 0.52 -37.24
N CYS A 64 -20.75 0.26 -36.21
CA CYS A 64 -19.81 -0.86 -36.23
C CYS A 64 -20.58 -2.12 -35.85
N THR A 65 -20.75 -3.02 -36.80
CA THR A 65 -21.14 -4.41 -36.58
C THR A 65 -20.06 -5.12 -35.76
N ARG A 66 -20.46 -5.78 -34.67
CA ARG A 66 -19.59 -6.65 -33.86
C ARG A 66 -19.44 -7.99 -34.59
N ASP A 67 -18.41 -8.10 -35.41
CA ASP A 67 -17.87 -9.41 -35.77
C ASP A 67 -16.91 -9.83 -34.66
N ALA A 68 -17.39 -10.75 -33.82
CA ALA A 68 -16.62 -11.36 -32.75
C ALA A 68 -15.62 -12.35 -33.37
N VAL A 69 -14.46 -11.84 -33.80
CA VAL A 69 -13.29 -12.68 -34.06
C VAL A 69 -12.83 -13.24 -32.72
N LYS A 70 -13.09 -14.53 -32.53
CA LYS A 70 -12.67 -15.33 -31.39
C LYS A 70 -11.17 -15.61 -31.52
N THR A 71 -10.34 -14.60 -31.24
CA THR A 71 -8.90 -14.76 -31.12
C THR A 71 -8.62 -15.50 -29.82
N SER A 72 -8.45 -16.81 -29.90
CA SER A 72 -7.82 -17.63 -28.86
C SER A 72 -6.38 -17.14 -28.70
N MET A 73 -6.16 -16.20 -27.77
CA MET A 73 -4.82 -15.70 -27.46
C MET A 73 -4.07 -16.76 -26.66
N SER A 74 -3.06 -17.32 -27.30
CA SER A 74 -1.90 -17.94 -26.65
C SER A 74 -1.36 -16.99 -25.57
N MET A 75 -1.38 -17.40 -24.30
CA MET A 75 -0.62 -16.72 -23.26
C MET A 75 0.86 -16.76 -23.63
N SER A 76 1.42 -15.61 -23.99
CA SER A 76 2.83 -15.47 -24.30
C SER A 76 3.67 -15.53 -23.02
N ILE A 77 4.82 -16.19 -23.12
CA ILE A 77 5.83 -16.40 -22.05
C ILE A 77 6.22 -15.08 -21.33
N SER A 78 6.04 -13.93 -21.98
CA SER A 78 6.23 -12.59 -21.41
C SER A 78 5.39 -12.33 -20.15
N ASP A 79 4.17 -12.84 -20.12
CA ASP A 79 3.18 -12.50 -19.09
C ASP A 79 3.46 -13.28 -17.80
N SER A 80 3.98 -14.51 -17.94
CA SER A 80 4.44 -15.31 -16.80
C SER A 80 5.68 -14.73 -16.13
N ALA A 81 6.63 -14.19 -16.91
CA ALA A 81 7.84 -13.59 -16.35
C ALA A 81 7.52 -12.31 -15.56
N ALA A 82 6.70 -11.42 -16.14
CA ALA A 82 6.27 -10.20 -15.45
C ALA A 82 5.44 -10.47 -14.18
N ALA A 83 4.60 -11.52 -14.19
CA ALA A 83 3.86 -11.94 -13.00
C ALA A 83 4.81 -12.46 -11.90
N GLN A 84 5.85 -13.20 -12.30
CA GLN A 84 6.86 -13.71 -11.37
C GLN A 84 7.70 -12.57 -10.77
N ASP A 85 8.08 -11.58 -11.55
CA ASP A 85 8.83 -10.41 -11.04
C ASP A 85 8.02 -9.62 -10.01
N LYS A 86 6.72 -9.38 -10.30
CA LYS A 86 5.80 -8.77 -9.34
C LYS A 86 5.66 -9.60 -8.07
N TRP A 87 5.59 -10.93 -8.19
CA TRP A 87 5.55 -11.82 -7.04
C TRP A 87 6.82 -11.72 -6.19
N ASN A 88 8.00 -11.73 -6.82
CA ASN A 88 9.27 -11.58 -6.13
C ASN A 88 9.38 -10.23 -5.41
N GLN A 89 8.90 -9.15 -6.03
CA GLN A 89 8.81 -7.84 -5.41
C GLN A 89 7.85 -7.85 -4.21
N PHE A 90 6.69 -8.47 -4.32
CA PHE A 90 5.73 -8.60 -3.22
C PHE A 90 6.36 -9.34 -2.03
N VAL A 91 6.98 -10.49 -2.28
CA VAL A 91 7.66 -11.29 -1.25
C VAL A 91 8.73 -10.47 -0.57
N SER A 92 9.57 -9.78 -1.34
CA SER A 92 10.63 -8.91 -0.81
C SER A 92 10.08 -7.81 0.10
N LEU A 93 9.02 -7.11 -0.31
CA LEU A 93 8.46 -5.97 0.42
C LEU A 93 7.63 -6.37 1.65
N CYS A 94 6.88 -7.46 1.56
CA CYS A 94 5.80 -7.76 2.49
C CYS A 94 6.11 -8.91 3.45
N SER A 95 6.94 -9.88 3.06
CA SER A 95 7.16 -11.08 3.88
C SER A 95 7.81 -10.76 5.23
N GLY A 96 7.47 -11.56 6.23
CA GLY A 96 7.95 -11.43 7.61
C GLY A 96 6.83 -11.14 8.60
N SER A 97 7.22 -11.06 9.87
CA SER A 97 6.37 -10.66 10.97
C SER A 97 6.64 -9.19 11.31
N TRP A 98 5.58 -8.40 11.38
CA TRP A 98 5.66 -6.95 11.59
C TRP A 98 4.90 -6.57 12.85
N ASN A 99 5.63 -6.30 13.92
CA ASN A 99 5.06 -5.76 15.15
C ASN A 99 4.88 -4.26 15.00
N SER A 100 3.69 -3.76 15.29
CA SER A 100 3.35 -2.37 15.04
C SER A 100 2.33 -1.83 16.03
N LEU A 101 2.32 -0.50 16.12
CA LEU A 101 1.29 0.26 16.82
C LEU A 101 0.25 0.72 15.79
N TRP A 102 -1.01 0.40 16.04
CA TRP A 102 -2.14 0.76 15.19
C TRP A 102 -2.82 1.95 15.81
N SER A 103 -2.67 3.11 15.19
CA SER A 103 -3.26 4.35 15.70
C SER A 103 -4.36 4.82 14.76
N THR A 104 -5.56 5.00 15.31
CA THR A 104 -6.73 5.51 14.61
C THR A 104 -6.85 7.01 14.87
N TYR A 105 -7.16 7.77 13.82
CA TYR A 105 -7.31 9.22 13.90
C TYR A 105 -8.63 9.66 13.30
N ASN A 106 -9.22 10.67 13.92
CA ASN A 106 -10.41 11.32 13.41
C ASN A 106 -10.09 12.14 12.13
N TRP A 107 -11.12 12.75 11.56
CA TRP A 107 -10.99 13.57 10.34
C TRP A 107 -10.23 14.90 10.55
N ILE A 108 -10.05 15.35 11.78
CA ILE A 108 -9.25 16.54 12.15
C ILE A 108 -7.76 16.17 12.29
N GLY A 109 -7.48 14.88 12.53
CA GLY A 109 -6.13 14.34 12.76
C GLY A 109 -5.81 14.11 14.24
N ASP A 110 -6.79 14.17 15.14
CA ASP A 110 -6.59 13.77 16.54
C ASP A 110 -6.65 12.25 16.67
N MET A 111 -5.79 11.69 17.50
CA MET A 111 -5.76 10.25 17.79
C MET A 111 -6.98 9.85 18.63
N GLU A 112 -7.74 8.88 18.16
CA GLU A 112 -8.92 8.33 18.85
C GLU A 112 -8.60 7.04 19.62
N ASP A 113 -7.75 6.19 19.04
CA ASP A 113 -7.43 4.88 19.61
C ASP A 113 -6.03 4.41 19.21
N GLU A 114 -5.49 3.51 20.03
CA GLU A 114 -4.18 2.91 19.83
C GLU A 114 -4.20 1.43 20.27
N THR A 115 -3.72 0.54 19.41
CA THR A 115 -3.65 -0.89 19.71
C THR A 115 -2.34 -1.48 19.19
N ILE A 116 -1.65 -2.28 20.00
CA ILE A 116 -0.49 -3.05 19.53
C ILE A 116 -1.01 -4.22 18.71
N ALA A 117 -0.49 -4.44 17.52
CA ALA A 117 -0.84 -5.60 16.71
C ALA A 117 0.32 -6.05 15.82
N THR A 118 0.32 -7.35 15.55
CA THR A 118 1.32 -8.00 14.71
C THR A 118 0.70 -8.40 13.39
N VAL A 119 1.41 -8.16 12.30
CA VAL A 119 1.02 -8.56 10.94
C VAL A 119 2.00 -9.61 10.47
N ASP A 120 1.49 -10.83 10.31
CA ASP A 120 2.28 -11.98 9.89
C ASP A 120 2.01 -12.29 8.42
N LEU A 121 3.07 -12.23 7.63
CA LEU A 121 3.11 -12.56 6.21
C LEU A 121 4.11 -13.70 6.01
N LEU A 122 3.65 -14.92 6.31
CA LEU A 122 4.49 -16.11 6.35
C LEU A 122 4.44 -16.84 5.01
N LYS A 123 5.62 -17.16 4.47
CA LYS A 123 5.74 -17.94 3.23
C LYS A 123 5.65 -19.44 3.55
N SER A 124 4.68 -20.12 2.94
CA SER A 124 4.53 -21.57 2.97
C SER A 124 4.51 -22.09 1.53
N GLY A 125 5.63 -22.67 1.10
CA GLY A 125 5.85 -23.06 -0.30
C GLY A 125 5.81 -21.85 -1.24
N GLU A 126 4.93 -21.90 -2.23
CA GLU A 126 4.68 -20.81 -3.19
C GLU A 126 3.60 -19.83 -2.73
N THR A 127 3.04 -19.99 -1.54
CA THR A 127 1.99 -19.11 -1.04
C THR A 127 2.45 -18.29 0.15
N ILE A 128 1.85 -17.11 0.33
CA ILE A 128 2.02 -16.30 1.54
C ILE A 128 0.67 -16.23 2.26
N THR A 129 0.66 -16.62 3.53
CA THR A 129 -0.49 -16.45 4.42
C THR A 129 -0.38 -15.13 5.15
N HIS A 130 -1.49 -14.39 5.21
CA HIS A 130 -1.59 -13.09 5.85
C HIS A 130 -2.53 -13.18 7.05
N ASN A 131 -1.97 -13.01 8.25
CA ASN A 131 -2.69 -13.01 9.50
C ASN A 131 -2.43 -11.71 10.26
N HIS A 132 -3.45 -11.22 10.95
CA HIS A 132 -3.29 -10.22 11.99
C HIS A 132 -3.37 -10.92 13.35
N ILE A 133 -2.45 -10.60 14.25
CA ILE A 133 -2.43 -11.13 15.62
C ILE A 133 -2.63 -9.94 16.54
N ILE A 134 -3.74 -9.96 17.28
CA ILE A 134 -4.14 -8.86 18.17
C ILE A 134 -4.12 -9.38 19.61
N PRO A 135 -3.38 -8.77 20.54
CA PRO A 135 -3.44 -9.09 21.96
C PRO A 135 -4.83 -8.72 22.50
N LEU A 136 -5.47 -9.68 23.19
CA LEU A 136 -6.77 -9.49 23.84
C LEU A 136 -6.62 -9.14 25.31
N SER A 137 -5.72 -9.85 26.00
CA SER A 137 -5.48 -9.69 27.41
C SER A 137 -4.01 -10.00 27.71
N SER A 138 -3.47 -9.35 28.74
CA SER A 138 -2.16 -9.69 29.29
C SER A 138 -2.34 -10.21 30.71
N THR A 139 -1.76 -11.37 30.99
CA THR A 139 -1.62 -11.87 32.35
C THR A 139 -0.20 -11.55 32.80
N THR A 140 -0.06 -10.44 33.53
CA THR A 140 1.20 -10.08 34.19
C THR A 140 1.28 -10.79 35.53
N SER A 141 2.35 -11.54 35.72
CA SER A 141 2.57 -12.32 36.93
C SER A 141 3.51 -11.58 37.88
N SER A 142 3.11 -11.42 39.15
CA SER A 142 3.93 -10.75 40.17
C SER A 142 5.01 -11.64 40.78
N CYS A 143 5.22 -12.83 40.22
CA CYS A 143 6.09 -13.87 40.74
C CYS A 143 7.39 -13.85 39.95
N GLU A 144 8.54 -13.85 40.64
CA GLU A 144 9.88 -13.68 40.04
C GLU A 144 10.23 -14.76 39.00
N ARG A 145 9.56 -15.91 39.04
CA ARG A 145 9.78 -17.04 38.13
C ARG A 145 8.64 -17.29 37.14
N CYS A 146 7.57 -16.51 37.22
CA CYS A 146 6.41 -16.68 36.36
C CYS A 146 6.64 -15.91 35.07
N GLN A 147 6.20 -16.48 33.95
CA GLN A 147 6.27 -15.81 32.66
C GLN A 147 4.95 -15.07 32.42
N ASP A 148 5.07 -13.80 32.04
CA ASP A 148 3.94 -13.06 31.53
C ASP A 148 3.44 -13.71 30.25
N SER A 149 2.12 -13.80 30.11
CA SER A 149 1.50 -14.36 28.92
C SER A 149 0.51 -13.37 28.31
N PHE A 150 0.43 -13.40 26.99
CA PHE A 150 -0.53 -12.60 26.23
C PHE A 150 -1.52 -13.56 25.59
N GLU A 151 -2.79 -13.40 25.90
CA GLU A 151 -3.84 -14.01 25.13
C GLU A 151 -3.94 -13.25 23.82
N THR A 152 -3.82 -13.94 22.69
CA THR A 152 -3.84 -13.31 21.37
C THR A 152 -4.94 -13.91 20.51
N ARG A 153 -5.52 -13.07 19.65
CA ARG A 153 -6.48 -13.46 18.63
C ARG A 153 -5.85 -13.35 17.26
N THR A 154 -5.84 -14.47 16.55
CA THR A 154 -5.42 -14.51 15.14
C THR A 154 -6.61 -14.29 14.22
N ILE A 155 -6.51 -13.32 13.32
CA ILE A 155 -7.50 -12.98 12.32
C ILE A 155 -6.91 -13.29 10.94
N PRO A 156 -7.42 -14.31 10.23
CA PRO A 156 -6.97 -14.60 8.87
C PRO A 156 -7.48 -13.53 7.91
N VAL A 157 -6.58 -12.94 7.12
CA VAL A 157 -6.89 -11.84 6.21
C VAL A 157 -6.93 -12.31 4.77
N ALA A 158 -5.86 -12.96 4.32
CA ALA A 158 -5.69 -13.33 2.92
C ALA A 158 -4.65 -14.42 2.74
N GLN A 159 -4.67 -15.02 1.55
CA GLN A 159 -3.57 -15.81 1.02
C GLN A 159 -3.22 -15.25 -0.36
N TYR A 160 -1.93 -15.22 -0.66
CA TYR A 160 -1.38 -14.75 -1.93
C TYR A 160 -0.54 -15.84 -2.57
N SER A 161 -0.49 -15.83 -3.91
CA SER A 161 0.32 -16.74 -4.72
C SER A 161 0.85 -16.02 -5.96
N PRO A 162 1.82 -16.59 -6.69
CA PRO A 162 2.16 -16.13 -8.02
C PRO A 162 0.90 -15.99 -8.88
N GLY A 163 0.75 -14.85 -9.55
CA GLY A 163 -0.45 -14.52 -10.34
C GLY A 163 -1.68 -14.10 -9.53
N ASN A 164 -1.69 -14.21 -8.20
CA ASN A 164 -2.78 -13.77 -7.33
C ASN A 164 -2.28 -12.90 -6.18
N LEU A 165 -2.01 -11.63 -6.51
CA LEU A 165 -1.73 -10.57 -5.54
C LEU A 165 -2.99 -9.78 -5.16
N ARG A 166 -4.19 -10.27 -5.53
CA ARG A 166 -5.47 -9.57 -5.34
C ARG A 166 -5.43 -8.13 -5.87
N ARG A 167 -5.53 -7.14 -4.98
CA ARG A 167 -5.61 -5.70 -5.30
C ARG A 167 -4.30 -4.96 -5.02
N PHE A 168 -3.20 -5.69 -4.80
CA PHE A 168 -1.90 -5.06 -4.60
C PHE A 168 -1.36 -4.50 -5.91
N ALA A 169 -1.09 -3.19 -5.90
CA ALA A 169 -0.26 -2.52 -6.87
C ALA A 169 1.09 -2.20 -6.21
N LEU A 170 2.18 -2.69 -6.78
CA LEU A 170 3.54 -2.50 -6.24
C LEU A 170 4.25 -1.39 -7.01
N ALA A 171 4.95 -0.50 -6.30
CA ALA A 171 5.73 0.57 -6.90
C ALA A 171 6.96 0.89 -6.04
N GLY A 172 8.15 0.61 -6.58
CA GLY A 172 9.42 0.84 -5.87
C GLY A 172 9.45 0.14 -4.50
N PRO A 173 9.73 0.87 -3.40
CA PRO A 173 9.76 0.33 -2.04
C PRO A 173 8.38 0.29 -1.36
N GLY A 174 7.30 0.58 -2.08
CA GLY A 174 5.96 0.69 -1.54
C GLY A 174 4.91 -0.14 -2.29
N PHE A 175 3.70 -0.14 -1.73
CA PHE A 175 2.54 -0.72 -2.38
C PHE A 175 1.27 0.07 -2.06
N ALA A 176 0.27 -0.08 -2.93
CA ALA A 176 -1.11 0.27 -2.66
C ALA A 176 -1.96 -1.00 -2.67
N ASN A 177 -2.94 -1.09 -1.80
CA ASN A 177 -3.89 -2.20 -1.72
C ASN A 177 -5.31 -1.63 -1.67
N GLY A 178 -6.06 -1.85 -2.75
CA GLY A 178 -7.42 -1.31 -2.91
C GLY A 178 -7.62 -0.64 -4.27
N PRO A 179 -8.69 0.17 -4.42
CA PRO A 179 -9.76 0.39 -3.44
C PRO A 179 -10.55 -0.88 -3.15
N ALA A 180 -11.14 -1.03 -1.96
CA ALA A 180 -12.01 -2.14 -1.58
C ALA A 180 -13.22 -1.63 -0.79
N VAL A 181 -14.43 -2.12 -1.12
CA VAL A 181 -15.65 -1.75 -0.38
C VAL A 181 -15.79 -2.69 0.82
N LEU A 182 -15.83 -2.11 2.02
CA LEU A 182 -16.04 -2.82 3.27
C LEU A 182 -17.52 -3.23 3.41
N ARG A 183 -17.82 -4.13 4.35
CA ARG A 183 -19.22 -4.52 4.65
C ARG A 183 -20.07 -3.33 5.13
N SER A 184 -19.44 -2.30 5.68
CA SER A 184 -20.09 -1.04 6.06
C SER A 184 -20.51 -0.18 4.86
N GLY A 185 -20.08 -0.51 3.63
CA GLY A 185 -20.26 0.32 2.44
C GLY A 185 -19.16 1.38 2.26
N LEU A 186 -18.27 1.56 3.25
CA LEU A 186 -17.12 2.46 3.15
C LEU A 186 -16.06 1.92 2.19
N MET A 187 -15.31 2.83 1.56
CA MET A 187 -14.24 2.46 0.63
C MET A 187 -12.90 2.52 1.35
N SER A 188 -12.26 1.37 1.50
CA SER A 188 -10.92 1.28 2.06
C SER A 188 -9.84 1.26 0.99
N THR A 189 -8.83 2.11 1.16
CA THR A 189 -7.58 2.03 0.39
C THR A 189 -6.41 2.08 1.35
N GLU A 190 -5.45 1.20 1.15
CA GLU A 190 -4.24 1.14 1.95
C GLU A 190 -3.02 1.52 1.10
N LEU A 191 -2.14 2.34 1.67
CA LEU A 191 -0.84 2.68 1.13
C LEU A 191 0.25 2.26 2.10
N ALA A 192 1.36 1.74 1.58
CA ALA A 192 2.50 1.35 2.38
C ALA A 192 3.80 1.77 1.73
N LEU A 193 4.76 2.18 2.57
CA LEU A 193 6.11 2.51 2.18
C LEU A 193 7.10 1.81 3.12
N ARG A 194 8.09 1.13 2.55
CA ARG A 194 9.19 0.53 3.31
C ARG A 194 10.43 1.41 3.24
N HIS A 195 11.11 1.56 4.37
CA HIS A 195 12.42 2.18 4.45
C HIS A 195 13.32 1.37 5.39
N GLY A 196 14.26 0.62 4.83
CA GLY A 196 15.11 -0.31 5.56
C GLY A 196 14.29 -1.42 6.26
N PRO A 197 14.47 -1.63 7.59
CA PRO A 197 13.69 -2.60 8.36
C PRO A 197 12.31 -2.08 8.77
N ALA A 198 12.02 -0.79 8.59
CA ALA A 198 10.77 -0.18 8.99
C ALA A 198 9.79 -0.08 7.82
N ARG A 199 8.49 -0.06 8.14
CA ARG A 199 7.41 0.12 7.18
C ARG A 199 6.34 1.03 7.78
N LEU A 200 5.94 2.04 7.02
CA LEU A 200 4.76 2.87 7.29
C LEU A 200 3.59 2.30 6.48
N ARG A 201 2.44 2.16 7.12
CA ARG A 201 1.17 1.83 6.46
C ARG A 201 0.15 2.90 6.83
N VAL A 202 -0.68 3.27 5.87
CA VAL A 202 -1.78 4.21 6.06
C VAL A 202 -3.01 3.64 5.38
N THR A 203 -4.12 3.59 6.11
CA THR A 203 -5.41 3.16 5.57
C THR A 203 -6.38 4.34 5.60
N PHE A 204 -7.05 4.56 4.47
CA PHE A 204 -8.15 5.50 4.30
C PHE A 204 -9.45 4.69 4.22
N GLN A 205 -10.54 5.15 4.85
CA GLN A 205 -11.85 4.48 4.88
C GLN A 205 -13.01 5.44 4.64
#